data_AF-A0A060BHU8-F1
#
_entry.id   AF-A0A060BHU8-F1
#
_cell.length_a   1.000
_cell.length_b   1.000
_cell.length_c   1.000
_cell.angle_alpha   90.00
_cell.angle_beta   90.00
_cell.angle_gamma   90.00
#
_symmetry.space_group_name_H-M   'P 1'
#
loop_
_entity.id
_entity.type
_entity.pdbx_description
1 polymer ?
#
loop_
_entity_poly.entity_id
_entity_poly.type
_entity_poly.pdbx_seq_one_letter_code
_entity_poly.pdbx_strand_id
1 'polypeptide(L)'
;VSSEILKYLKDSASEYLGMNIDEAVISIPAYFNNAQRKATIRAAELAGLKVLRLISEPVAGALYYSRENSISKGKILVYDLGGGTLDISVIQIKGKHFEVLNVEGDTFLVVEIWMKSF
;
A
#
# COMPACT_ATOMS: atom_id res chain seq x y z
N VAL A 1 11.19 -15.29 1.77
CA VAL A 1 10.10 -14.68 2.56
C VAL A 1 9.17 -13.81 1.71
N SER A 2 9.41 -12.50 1.51
CA SER A 2 8.41 -11.64 0.83
C SER A 2 8.04 -12.10 -0.59
N SER A 3 8.99 -12.64 -1.35
CA SER A 3 8.72 -13.24 -2.67
C SER A 3 7.80 -14.46 -2.61
N GLU A 4 7.86 -15.26 -1.53
CA GLU A 4 6.98 -16.42 -1.35
C GLU A 4 5.55 -15.99 -1.03
N ILE A 5 5.39 -14.94 -0.21
CA ILE A 5 4.09 -14.32 0.05
C ILE A 5 3.48 -13.78 -1.24
N LEU A 6 4.25 -13.03 -2.03
CA LEU A 6 3.80 -12.49 -3.31
C LEU A 6 3.45 -13.59 -4.31
N LYS A 7 4.23 -14.68 -4.35
CA LYS A 7 3.95 -15.83 -5.20
C LYS A 7 2.65 -16.53 -4.81
N TYR A 8 2.44 -16.75 -3.51
CA TYR A 8 1.18 -17.30 -3.00
C TYR A 8 -0.02 -16.45 -3.43
N LEU A 9 0.04 -15.13 -3.22
CA LEU A 9 -1.03 -14.20 -3.60
C LEU A 9 -1.28 -14.20 -5.12
N LYS A 10 -0.22 -14.21 -5.93
CA LYS A 10 -0.31 -14.33 -7.40
C LYS A 10 -1.01 -15.61 -7.81
N ASP A 11 -0.59 -16.74 -7.26
CA ASP A 11 -1.12 -18.06 -7.64
C ASP A 11 -2.61 -18.16 -7.24
N SER A 12 -2.97 -17.70 -6.03
CA SER A 12 -4.37 -17.64 -5.58
C SER A 12 -5.24 -16.73 -6.44
N ALA A 13 -4.75 -15.55 -6.81
CA ALA A 13 -5.49 -14.64 -7.67
C ALA A 13 -5.62 -15.19 -9.11
N SER A 14 -4.59 -15.88 -9.61
CA SER A 14 -4.60 -16.51 -10.94
C SER A 14 -5.62 -17.66 -11.00
N GLU A 15 -5.67 -18.49 -9.95
CA GLU A 15 -6.65 -19.56 -9.82
C GLU A 15 -8.08 -19.00 -9.76
N TYR A 16 -8.31 -17.98 -8.93
CA TYR A 16 -9.62 -17.35 -8.78
C TYR A 16 -10.15 -16.74 -10.09
N LEU A 17 -9.27 -16.10 -10.87
CA LEU A 17 -9.64 -15.46 -12.14
C LEU A 17 -9.59 -16.42 -13.35
N GLY A 18 -9.03 -17.62 -13.19
CA GLY A 18 -8.82 -18.57 -14.29
C GLY A 18 -7.85 -18.07 -15.37
N MET A 19 -6.96 -17.14 -15.03
CA MET A 19 -5.97 -16.57 -15.94
C MET A 19 -4.63 -16.35 -15.25
N ASN A 20 -3.55 -16.41 -16.01
CA ASN A 20 -2.22 -16.13 -15.48
C ASN A 20 -2.07 -14.62 -15.17
N ILE A 21 -1.65 -14.30 -13.95
CA ILE A 21 -1.31 -12.93 -13.53
C ILE A 21 0.21 -12.77 -13.49
N ASP A 22 0.73 -11.83 -14.26
CA ASP A 22 2.17 -11.57 -14.40
C ASP A 22 2.56 -10.11 -14.14
N GLU A 23 1.59 -9.20 -13.96
CA GLU A 23 1.83 -7.79 -13.71
C GLU A 23 1.04 -7.30 -12.48
N ALA A 24 1.63 -6.38 -11.71
CA ALA A 24 0.99 -5.82 -10.52
C ALA A 24 1.36 -4.36 -10.24
N VAL A 25 0.43 -3.65 -9.61
CA VAL A 25 0.73 -2.42 -8.85
C VAL A 25 0.80 -2.81 -7.38
N ILE A 26 1.87 -2.41 -6.69
CA ILE A 26 2.12 -2.81 -5.30
C ILE A 26 2.15 -1.55 -4.43
N SER A 27 1.38 -1.57 -3.34
CA SER A 27 1.42 -0.52 -2.32
C SER A 27 2.63 -0.69 -1.41
N ILE A 28 3.18 0.42 -0.93
CA ILE A 28 4.29 0.48 0.03
C ILE A 28 4.09 1.62 1.02
N PRO A 29 4.72 1.59 2.20
CA PRO A 29 4.70 2.71 3.12
C PRO A 29 5.25 4.00 2.49
N ALA A 30 4.66 5.14 2.83
CA ALA A 30 5.05 6.43 2.22
C ALA A 30 6.51 6.81 2.51
N TYR A 31 7.03 6.42 3.67
CA TYR A 31 8.40 6.69 4.12
C TYR A 31 9.46 5.71 3.56
N PHE A 32 9.08 4.74 2.72
CA PHE A 32 10.05 3.79 2.15
C PHE A 32 11.12 4.50 1.31
N ASN A 33 12.38 4.25 1.65
CA ASN A 33 13.53 4.74 0.91
C ASN A 33 13.80 3.93 -0.37
N ASN A 34 14.76 4.37 -1.18
CA ASN A 34 15.08 3.74 -2.46
C ASN A 34 15.54 2.27 -2.33
N ALA A 35 16.24 1.91 -1.26
CA ALA A 35 16.70 0.54 -1.05
C ALA A 35 15.51 -0.39 -0.75
N GLN A 36 14.59 0.05 0.12
CA GLN A 36 13.37 -0.69 0.44
C GLN A 36 12.46 -0.84 -0.79
N ARG A 37 12.31 0.22 -1.59
CA ARG A 37 11.56 0.18 -2.87
C ARG A 37 12.13 -0.85 -3.84
N LYS A 38 13.45 -0.88 -4.01
CA LYS A 38 14.14 -1.87 -4.85
C LYS A 38 13.97 -3.28 -4.31
N ALA A 39 13.99 -3.45 -2.99
CA ALA A 39 13.76 -4.75 -2.35
C ALA A 39 12.33 -5.27 -2.64
N THR A 40 11.31 -4.41 -2.57
CA THR A 40 9.93 -4.77 -2.94
C THR A 40 9.82 -5.20 -4.40
N ILE A 41 10.43 -4.44 -5.33
CA ILE A 41 10.44 -4.80 -6.75
C ILE A 41 11.13 -6.14 -6.97
N ARG A 42 12.30 -6.35 -6.36
CA ARG A 42 13.04 -7.61 -6.47
C ARG A 42 12.25 -8.80 -5.91
N ALA A 43 11.53 -8.61 -4.80
CA ALA A 43 10.67 -9.65 -4.25
C ALA A 43 9.54 -10.03 -5.23
N ALA A 44 8.94 -9.04 -5.91
CA ALA A 44 7.93 -9.27 -6.94
C ALA A 44 8.51 -9.98 -8.17
N GLU A 45 9.70 -9.58 -8.64
CA GLU A 45 10.40 -10.24 -9.75
C GLU A 45 10.67 -11.72 -9.45
N LEU A 46 11.15 -12.03 -8.23
CA LEU A 46 11.35 -13.41 -7.77
C LEU A 46 10.05 -14.22 -7.66
N ALA A 47 8.90 -13.54 -7.51
CA ALA A 47 7.58 -14.16 -7.56
C ALA A 47 7.03 -14.30 -9.00
N GLY A 48 7.77 -13.82 -10.02
CA GLY A 48 7.30 -13.79 -11.40
C GLY A 48 6.22 -12.73 -11.64
N LEU A 49 6.27 -11.62 -10.91
CA LEU A 49 5.44 -10.43 -11.11
C LEU A 49 6.29 -9.26 -11.60
N LYS A 50 5.89 -8.66 -12.71
CA LYS A 50 6.41 -7.37 -13.18
C LYS A 50 5.68 -6.24 -12.45
N VAL A 51 6.43 -5.40 -11.75
CA VAL A 51 5.87 -4.25 -11.04
C VAL A 51 5.63 -3.10 -12.03
N LEU A 52 4.37 -2.81 -12.32
CA LEU A 52 3.97 -1.69 -13.18
C LEU A 52 4.21 -0.34 -12.49
N ARG A 53 3.93 -0.29 -11.19
CA ARG A 53 4.09 0.90 -10.36
C ARG A 53 4.12 0.51 -8.88
N LEU A 54 4.97 1.20 -8.12
CA LEU A 54 4.81 1.29 -6.67
C LEU A 54 3.95 2.51 -6.34
N ILE A 55 2.93 2.32 -5.51
CA ILE A 55 2.08 3.39 -5.00
C ILE A 55 2.25 3.47 -3.48
N SER A 56 2.22 4.66 -2.89
CA SER A 56 2.20 4.76 -1.44
C SER A 56 0.83 4.32 -0.90
N GLU A 57 0.81 3.52 0.17
CA GLU A 57 -0.40 3.09 0.89
C GLU A 57 -1.42 4.20 1.11
N PRO A 58 -1.07 5.38 1.68
CA PRO A 58 -2.07 6.41 1.92
C PRO A 58 -2.65 6.99 0.63
N VAL A 59 -1.89 7.01 -0.48
CA VAL A 59 -2.40 7.43 -1.79
C VAL A 59 -3.32 6.37 -2.38
N ALA A 60 -3.04 5.08 -2.18
CA ALA A 60 -3.94 4.00 -2.63
C ALA A 60 -5.30 4.12 -1.93
N GLY A 61 -5.31 4.32 -0.60
CA GLY A 61 -6.54 4.53 0.17
C GLY A 61 -7.28 5.81 -0.24
N ALA A 62 -6.57 6.94 -0.38
CA ALA A 62 -7.17 8.19 -0.83
C ALA A 62 -7.73 8.10 -2.25
N LEU A 63 -7.06 7.39 -3.17
CA LEU A 63 -7.53 7.18 -4.54
C LEU A 63 -8.86 6.44 -4.56
N TYR A 64 -8.96 5.34 -3.79
CA TYR A 64 -10.20 4.57 -3.66
C TYR A 64 -11.34 5.43 -3.09
N TYR A 65 -11.11 6.06 -1.93
CA TYR A 65 -12.11 6.89 -1.27
C TYR A 65 -12.60 8.04 -2.15
N SER A 66 -11.67 8.73 -2.84
CA SER A 66 -12.00 9.87 -3.69
C SER A 66 -12.82 9.45 -4.91
N ARG A 67 -12.53 8.28 -5.48
CA ARG A 67 -13.29 7.72 -6.60
C ARG A 67 -14.72 7.36 -6.17
N GLU A 68 -14.87 6.62 -5.07
CA GLU A 68 -16.19 6.18 -4.59
C GLU A 68 -17.09 7.35 -4.18
N ASN A 69 -16.50 8.44 -3.68
CA ASN A 69 -17.25 9.62 -3.22
C ASN A 69 -17.26 10.78 -4.23
N SER A 70 -16.77 10.57 -5.47
CA SER A 70 -16.69 11.60 -6.51
C SER A 70 -15.96 12.89 -6.07
N ILE A 71 -14.95 12.76 -5.19
CA ILE A 71 -14.13 13.87 -4.71
C ILE A 71 -12.99 14.12 -5.68
N SER A 72 -12.97 15.31 -6.27
CA SER A 72 -11.92 15.71 -7.24
C SER A 72 -10.99 16.80 -6.73
N LYS A 73 -11.24 17.36 -5.53
CA LYS A 73 -10.41 18.38 -4.91
C LYS A 73 -10.64 18.41 -3.41
N GLY A 74 -9.63 18.83 -2.66
CA GLY A 74 -9.71 18.98 -1.20
C GLY A 74 -8.58 18.27 -0.48
N LYS A 75 -8.69 18.19 0.84
CA LYS A 75 -7.71 17.49 1.69
C LYS A 75 -8.36 16.27 2.31
N ILE A 76 -7.63 15.16 2.35
CA ILE A 76 -8.01 13.93 3.02
C ILE A 76 -6.97 13.64 4.08
N LEU A 77 -7.43 13.27 5.28
CA LEU A 77 -6.60 12.61 6.28
C LEU A 77 -6.78 11.11 6.10
N VAL A 78 -5.69 10.39 5.89
CA VAL A 78 -5.66 8.92 5.93
C VAL A 78 -5.11 8.52 7.28
N TYR A 79 -5.87 7.69 7.99
CA TYR A 79 -5.48 7.08 9.26
C TYR A 79 -5.40 5.57 9.03
N ASP A 80 -4.18 5.02 9.05
CA ASP A 80 -3.89 3.62 8.80
C ASP A 80 -3.31 2.98 10.07
N LEU A 81 -4.14 2.26 10.82
CA LEU A 81 -3.74 1.52 12.01
C LEU A 81 -3.71 0.03 11.68
N GLY A 82 -2.52 -0.46 11.35
CA GLY A 82 -2.27 -1.86 11.03
C GLY A 82 -1.88 -2.70 12.24
N GLY A 83 -1.61 -3.98 11.96
CA GLY A 83 -1.10 -4.91 12.98
C GLY A 83 0.34 -4.65 13.40
N GLY A 84 1.11 -3.90 12.61
CA GLY A 84 2.53 -3.64 12.83
C GLY A 84 2.95 -2.16 12.77
N THR A 85 2.08 -1.25 12.34
CA THR A 85 2.38 0.19 12.27
C THR A 85 1.11 1.02 12.45
N LEU A 86 1.27 2.26 12.90
CA LEU A 86 0.32 3.36 12.71
C LEU A 86 0.93 4.37 11.76
N ASP A 87 0.20 4.73 10.71
CA ASP A 87 0.57 5.75 9.74
C ASP A 87 -0.57 6.76 9.55
N ILE A 88 -0.27 8.05 9.65
CA ILE A 88 -1.21 9.17 9.46
C ILE A 88 -0.68 10.07 8.36
N SER A 89 -1.47 10.28 7.31
CA SER A 89 -1.07 11.08 6.16
C SER A 89 -2.11 12.13 5.80
N VAL A 90 -1.67 13.35 5.48
CA VAL A 90 -2.53 14.39 4.89
C VAL A 90 -2.26 14.46 3.40
N ILE A 91 -3.30 14.24 2.59
CA ILE A 91 -3.23 14.23 1.13
C ILE A 91 -4.05 15.38 0.56
N GLN A 92 -3.43 16.14 -0.34
CA GLN A 92 -4.10 17.13 -1.16
C GLN A 92 -4.49 16.53 -2.51
N ILE A 93 -5.77 16.61 -2.85
CA ILE A 93 -6.32 16.16 -4.13
C ILE A 93 -6.47 17.37 -5.05
N LYS A 94 -5.99 17.23 -6.28
CA LYS A 94 -6.12 18.18 -7.39
C LYS A 94 -6.46 17.41 -8.66
N GLY A 95 -7.73 17.13 -8.89
CA GLY A 95 -8.22 16.31 -9.99
C GLY A 95 -7.70 14.87 -9.88
N LYS A 96 -6.83 14.47 -10.81
CA LYS A 96 -6.16 13.16 -10.81
C LYS A 96 -4.83 13.15 -10.04
N HIS A 97 -4.39 14.30 -9.53
CA HIS A 97 -3.13 14.42 -8.80
C HIS A 97 -3.37 14.31 -7.29
N PHE A 98 -2.60 13.44 -6.64
CA PHE A 98 -2.61 13.20 -5.21
C PHE A 98 -1.23 13.53 -4.66
N GLU A 99 -1.19 14.57 -3.83
CA GLU A 99 0.04 15.11 -3.26
C GLU A 99 0.05 14.82 -1.76
N VAL A 100 1.05 14.09 -1.28
CA VAL A 100 1.24 13.85 0.16
C VAL A 100 1.87 15.10 0.76
N LEU A 101 1.12 15.79 1.63
CA LEU A 101 1.57 17.02 2.27
C LEU A 101 2.41 16.74 3.53
N ASN A 102 1.98 15.75 4.32
CA ASN A 102 2.69 15.32 5.52
C ASN A 102 2.39 13.85 5.81
N VAL A 103 3.35 13.17 6.45
CA VAL A 103 3.25 11.80 6.94
C VAL A 103 3.87 11.76 8.32
N GLU A 104 3.11 11.29 9.30
CA GLU A 104 3.58 10.98 10.65
C GLU A 104 3.13 9.56 11.00
N GLY A 105 3.78 8.93 11.97
CA GLY A 105 3.45 7.57 12.34
C GLY A 105 4.24 7.05 13.53
N ASP A 106 3.86 5.87 13.98
CA ASP A 106 4.54 5.14 15.05
C ASP A 106 4.63 3.66 14.66
N THR A 107 5.84 3.15 14.52
CA THR A 107 6.12 1.74 14.18
C THR A 107 5.93 0.79 15.36
N PHE A 108 5.66 1.31 16.56
CA PHE A 108 5.44 0.53 17.78
C PHE A 108 3.98 0.61 18.26
N LEU A 109 3.22 1.63 17.89
CA LEU A 109 1.79 1.71 18.23
C LEU A 109 0.95 0.88 17.24
N VAL A 110 0.50 -0.29 17.70
CA VAL A 110 -0.09 -1.32 16.83
C VAL A 110 -1.27 -2.02 17.48
N VAL A 111 -2.15 -2.62 16.68
CA VAL A 111 -3.28 -3.44 17.19
C VAL A 111 -2.80 -4.59 18.08
N GLU A 112 -1.58 -5.11 17.87
CA GLU A 112 -0.99 -6.15 18.73
C GLU A 112 -0.83 -5.71 20.20
N ILE A 113 -0.57 -4.42 20.47
CA ILE A 113 -0.51 -3.90 21.85
C ILE A 113 -1.88 -4.01 22.53
N TRP A 114 -2.94 -3.72 21.78
CA TRP A 114 -4.31 -3.83 22.27
C TRP A 114 -4.65 -5.29 22.59
N MET A 115 -4.23 -6.23 21.74
CA MET A 115 -4.45 -7.66 21.98
C MET A 115 -3.70 -8.20 23.20
N LYS A 116 -2.54 -7.63 23.57
CA LYS A 116 -1.76 -8.02 24.77
C LYS A 116 -2.30 -7.42 26.08
N SER A 117 -3.26 -6.51 25.99
CA SER A 117 -3.82 -5.81 27.14
C SER A 117 -5.11 -6.45 27.68
N PHE A 118 -5.54 -7.57 27.08
CA PHE A 118 -6.65 -8.44 27.51
C PHE A 118 -6.14 -9.85 27.78
#